data_AF-A0A2N5ZI78-F1
#
_entry.id   AF-A0A2N5ZI78-F1
#
_cell.length_a   1.000
_cell.length_b   1.000
_cell.length_c   1.000
_cell.angle_alpha   90.00
_cell.angle_beta   90.00
_cell.angle_gamma   90.00
#
_symmetry.space_group_name_H-M   'P 1'
#
loop_
_entity.id
_entity.type
_entity.pdbx_description
1 polymer ?
#
loop_
_entity_poly.entity_id
_entity_poly.type
_entity_poly.pdbx_seq_one_letter_code
_entity_poly.pdbx_strand_id
1 'polypeptide(L)' 'MRSLVSRRKFMIRVIEVFGSSSNNYDDAAKNAVDSLVKNGEKVRFYREEMRGIREHSGKKEYSVKLKVAVSIF' A
#
# COMPACT_ATOMS: atom_id res chain seq x y z
N MET A 1 36.86 8.46 22.80
CA MET A 1 35.42 8.19 22.92
C MET A 1 34.79 8.21 21.54
N ARG A 2 34.40 7.07 20.96
CA ARG A 2 33.62 7.03 19.72
C ARG A 2 32.16 6.78 20.09
N SER A 3 31.32 7.77 19.82
CA SER A 3 29.87 7.68 19.96
C SER A 3 29.35 6.50 19.13
N LEU A 4 28.79 5.50 19.82
CA LEU A 4 27.98 4.45 19.22
C LEU A 4 26.68 5.11 18.75
N VAL A 5 26.69 5.62 17.53
CA VAL A 5 25.45 5.98 16.83
C VAL A 5 24.70 4.67 16.57
N SER A 6 23.83 4.30 17.51
CA SER A 6 22.85 3.22 17.33
C SER A 6 21.92 3.63 16.20
N ARG A 7 22.26 3.25 14.98
CA ARG A 7 21.32 3.29 13.86
C ARG A 7 20.25 2.26 14.18
N ARG A 8 19.11 2.69 14.72
CA ARG A 8 17.89 1.85 14.75
C ARG A 8 17.70 1.32 13.33
N LYS A 9 17.93 0.03 13.14
CA LYS A 9 17.74 -0.64 11.86
C LYS A 9 16.23 -0.63 11.62
N PHE A 10 15.74 0.28 10.78
CA PHE A 10 14.34 0.27 10.38
C PHE A 10 14.10 -0.99 9.56
N MET A 11 13.56 -2.03 10.19
CA MET A 11 13.15 -3.22 9.46
C MET A 11 11.87 -2.90 8.69
N ILE A 12 11.89 -3.22 7.41
CA ILE A 12 10.79 -3.00 6.49
C ILE A 12 10.40 -4.37 5.94
N ARG A 13 9.10 -4.69 5.97
CA ARG A 13 8.54 -5.76 5.14
C ARG A 13 7.76 -5.14 4.00
N VAL A 14 7.79 -5.80 2.85
CA VAL A 14 6.98 -5.42 1.70
C VAL A 14 5.82 -6.40 1.61
N ILE A 15 4.60 -5.86 1.50
CA ILE A 15 3.36 -6.62 1.37
C ILE A 15 2.74 -6.25 0.03
N GLU A 16 2.23 -7.23 -0.69
CA GLU A 16 1.42 -7.00 -1.89
C GLU A 16 -0.05 -6.88 -1.48
N VAL A 17 -0.70 -5.80 -1.90
CA VAL A 17 -2.11 -5.57 -1.59
C VAL A 17 -2.86 -5.15 -2.83
N PHE A 18 -4.12 -5.54 -2.93
CA PHE A 18 -5.01 -5.15 -4.00
C PHE A 18 -6.05 -4.17 -3.45
N GLY A 19 -6.31 -3.12 -4.20
CA GLY A 19 -7.37 -2.16 -3.91
C GLY A 19 -8.30 -2.01 -5.11
N SER A 20 -9.57 -1.72 -4.85
CA SER A 20 -10.55 -1.40 -5.89
C SER A 20 -11.38 -0.17 -5.53
N SER A 21 -11.90 0.50 -6.55
CA SER A 21 -12.82 1.63 -6.45
C SER A 21 -13.65 1.76 -7.72
N SER A 22 -14.89 2.23 -7.60
CA SER A 22 -15.74 2.56 -8.77
C SER A 22 -15.42 3.91 -9.40
N ASN A 23 -14.58 4.73 -8.75
CA ASN A 23 -14.36 6.12 -9.16
C ASN A 23 -13.12 6.26 -10.05
N ASN A 24 -11.95 5.92 -9.52
CA ASN A 24 -10.65 6.10 -10.16
C ASN A 24 -9.58 5.21 -9.49
N TYR A 25 -8.38 5.18 -10.07
CA TYR A 25 -7.24 4.40 -9.55
C TYR A 25 -6.69 4.94 -8.23
N ASP A 26 -6.72 6.24 -8.01
CA ASP A 26 -6.17 6.87 -6.80
C ASP A 26 -7.00 6.48 -5.57
N ASP A 27 -8.33 6.48 -5.70
CA ASP A 27 -9.27 5.99 -4.70
C ASP A 27 -9.05 4.49 -4.43
N ALA A 28 -8.80 3.69 -5.49
CA ALA A 28 -8.48 2.27 -5.33
C ALA A 28 -7.18 2.06 -4.55
N ALA A 29 -6.14 2.85 -4.83
CA ALA A 29 -4.86 2.80 -4.12
C ALA A 29 -5.01 3.24 -2.66
N LYS A 30 -5.76 4.32 -2.42
CA LYS A 30 -6.09 4.82 -1.08
C LYS A 30 -6.83 3.76 -0.26
N ASN A 31 -7.86 3.12 -0.83
CA ASN A 31 -8.60 2.06 -0.15
C ASN A 31 -7.69 0.88 0.27
N ALA A 32 -6.74 0.52 -0.59
CA ALA A 32 -5.76 -0.52 -0.30
C ALA A 32 -4.84 -0.13 0.88
N VAL A 33 -4.30 1.09 0.87
CA VAL A 33 -3.41 1.58 1.94
C VAL A 33 -4.17 1.79 3.25
N ASP A 34 -5.37 2.37 3.20
CA ASP A 34 -6.22 2.62 4.37
C ASP A 34 -6.58 1.31 5.08
N SER A 35 -6.81 0.23 4.32
CA SER A 35 -7.03 -1.11 4.88
C SER A 35 -5.83 -1.59 5.72
N LEU A 36 -4.59 -1.36 5.26
CA LEU A 36 -3.39 -1.72 6.01
C LEU A 36 -3.23 -0.86 7.27
N VAL A 37 -3.47 0.46 7.17
CA VAL A 37 -3.41 1.36 8.33
C VAL A 37 -4.45 0.98 9.38
N LYS A 38 -5.68 0.64 8.97
CA LYS A 38 -6.73 0.13 9.86
C LYS A 38 -6.35 -1.17 10.56
N ASN A 39 -5.55 -2.01 9.92
CA ASN A 39 -5.00 -3.24 10.51
C ASN A 39 -3.80 -2.99 11.44
N GLY A 40 -3.43 -1.73 11.68
CA GLY A 40 -2.32 -1.36 12.56
C GLY A 40 -0.96 -1.35 11.88
N GLU A 41 -0.89 -1.50 10.55
CA GLU A 41 0.36 -1.45 9.82
C GLU A 41 0.91 -0.02 9.75
N LYS A 42 2.20 0.12 10.03
CA LYS A 42 2.89 1.39 9.89
C LYS A 42 3.46 1.54 8.48
N VAL A 43 2.60 1.98 7.55
CA VAL A 43 2.96 2.22 6.15
C VAL A 43 4.00 3.33 6.02
N ARG A 44 5.03 3.11 5.20
CA ARG A 44 6.10 4.08 4.91
C ARG A 44 5.97 4.66 3.52
N PHE A 45 5.89 3.78 2.53
CA PHE A 45 5.70 4.13 1.14
C PHE A 45 5.07 2.94 0.43
N TYR A 46 4.52 3.20 -0.74
CA TYR A 46 4.00 2.16 -1.62
C TYR A 46 4.38 2.48 -3.07
N ARG A 47 4.32 1.46 -3.91
CA ARG A 47 4.47 1.58 -5.36
C ARG A 47 3.33 0.83 -6.03
N GLU A 48 2.71 1.46 -7.00
CA GLU A 48 1.80 0.79 -7.91
C GLU A 48 2.55 -0.17 -8.84
N GLU A 49 2.11 -1.42 -8.88
CA GLU A 49 2.70 -2.45 -9.74
C GLU A 49 1.84 -2.72 -10.96
N MET A 50 0.51 -2.78 -10.78
CA MET A 50 -0.43 -3.05 -11.87
C MET A 50 -1.72 -2.25 -11.69
N ARG A 51 -2.34 -1.91 -12.81
CA ARG A 51 -3.65 -1.27 -12.90
C ARG A 51 -4.57 -2.14 -13.76
N GLY A 52 -5.84 -2.20 -13.41
CA GLY A 52 -6.87 -2.88 -14.18
C GLY A 52 -8.19 -2.17 -14.09
N ILE A 53 -9.02 -2.32 -15.12
CA ILE A 53 -10.42 -1.88 -15.10
C ILE A 53 -11.25 -3.10 -15.42
N ARG A 54 -12.27 -3.36 -14.60
CA ARG A 54 -13.31 -4.33 -14.89
C ARG A 54 -14.59 -3.56 -15.17
N GLU A 55 -15.29 -3.94 -16.23
CA GLU A 55 -16.59 -3.39 -16.56
C GLU A 55 -17.63 -4.50 -16.40
N HIS A 56 -18.61 -4.27 -15.52
CA HIS A 56 -19.70 -5.22 -15.30
C HIS A 56 -21.02 -4.46 -15.21
N SER A 57 -21.96 -4.81 -16.09
CA SER A 57 -23.30 -4.20 -16.14
C SER A 57 -23.27 -2.66 -16.23
N GLY A 58 -22.35 -2.11 -17.02
CA GLY A 58 -22.19 -0.66 -17.23
C GLY A 58 -21.51 0.11 -16.08
N LYS A 59 -21.03 -0.59 -15.04
CA LYS A 59 -20.22 0.00 -13.98
C LYS A 59 -18.76 -0.35 -14.19
N LYS A 60 -17.89 0.66 -14.13
CA LYS A 60 -16.44 0.50 -14.14
C LYS A 60 -15.91 0.36 -12.72
N GLU A 61 -15.07 -0.64 -12.51
CA GLU A 61 -14.32 -0.85 -11.28
C GLU A 61 -12.83 -0.78 -11.60
N TYR A 62 -12.17 0.23 -11.04
CA TYR A 62 -10.73 0.43 -11.11
C TYR A 62 -10.08 -0.42 -10.03
N SER A 63 -9.10 -1.22 -10.41
CA SER A 63 -8.33 -2.09 -9.55
C SER A 63 -6.85 -1.74 -9.63
N VAL A 64 -6.15 -1.77 -8.50
CA VAL A 64 -4.70 -1.55 -8.43
C VAL A 64 -4.03 -2.61 -7.57
N LYS A 65 -2.86 -3.05 -7.99
CA LYS A 65 -1.94 -3.85 -7.17
C LYS A 65 -0.84 -2.95 -6.66
N LEU A 66 -0.64 -2.91 -5.34
CA LEU A 66 0.40 -2.13 -4.69
C LEU A 66 1.43 -3.05 -4.01
N LYS A 67 2.70 -2.65 -4.08
CA LYS A 67 3.75 -3.11 -3.18
C LYS A 67 3.92 -2.08 -2.07
N VAL A 68 3.53 -2.44 -0.85
CA VAL A 68 3.50 -1.53 0.30
C VAL A 68 4.61 -1.90 1.26
N ALA A 69 5.49 -0.95 1.54
CA ALA A 69 6.53 -1.07 2.54
C ALA A 69 5.97 -0.65 3.91
N VAL A 70 5.93 -1.58 4.85
CA VAL A 70 5.48 -1.34 6.23
C VAL A 70 6.62 -1.59 7.21
N SER A 71 6.68 -0.81 8.28
CA SER A 71 7.66 -1.03 9.34
C SER A 71 7.32 -2.27 10.15
N ILE A 72 8.32 -3.11 10.35
CA ILE A 72 8.30 -4.16 11.36
C ILE A 72 8.81 -3.50 12.65
N PHE A 73 8.04 -3.63 13.73
CA PHE A 73 8.45 -3.16 15.06
C PHE A 73 9.66 -3.94 15.57
#